data_AF-A0A941K9R9-F1
#
_entry.id   AF-A0A941K9R9-F1
#
_cell.length_a   1.000
_cell.length_b   1.000
_cell.length_c   1.000
_cell.angle_alpha   90.00
_cell.angle_beta   90.00
_cell.angle_gamma   90.00
#
_symmetry.space_group_name_H-M   'P 1'
#
loop_
_entity.id
_entity.type
_entity.pdbx_description
1 polymer ?
#
loop_
_entity_poly.entity_id
_entity_poly.type
_entity_poly.pdbx_seq_one_letter_code
_entity_poly.pdbx_strand_id
1 'polypeptide(L)'
;MVQRLDTLQETPSQTAGPYVHIGCVPTFAGLEGIYPEDLALSPIEDGAKGEIIEITGQVFDGTGWAMRDAMMESWQADAAGIYPGTDGADPKVSGFCRFTADKETGYFTLRTVKPGATKGRGGMVQAPHISVWIVARGINIGLQTRIYFEDEDNSADPLLNRIEQRPRVDTLIARKTAEGKYSFDIRLQGEGETVFLDI
;
A
#
# COMPACT_ATOMS: atom_id res chain seq x y z
N MET A 1 0.88 31.79 -24.79
CA MET A 1 0.37 30.90 -25.85
C MET A 1 0.35 29.51 -25.23
N VAL A 2 -0.83 28.93 -24.99
CA VAL A 2 -0.93 27.62 -24.31
C VAL A 2 -0.52 26.55 -25.32
N GLN A 3 0.49 25.75 -24.99
CA GLN A 3 0.93 24.65 -25.84
C GLN A 3 -0.22 23.66 -25.99
N ARG A 4 -0.70 23.49 -27.22
CA ARG A 4 -1.74 22.51 -27.52
C ARG A 4 -1.09 21.13 -27.43
N LEU A 5 -1.59 20.29 -26.54
CA LEU A 5 -1.16 18.89 -26.44
C LEU A 5 -1.91 18.09 -27.51
N ASP A 6 -1.18 17.26 -28.26
CA ASP A 6 -1.76 16.33 -29.24
C ASP A 6 -2.21 15.00 -28.60
N THR A 7 -2.05 14.87 -27.29
CA THR A 7 -2.50 13.73 -26.49
C THR A 7 -3.88 13.98 -25.90
N LEU A 8 -4.68 12.92 -25.77
CA LEU A 8 -5.93 12.98 -25.02
C LEU A 8 -5.64 13.34 -23.55
N GLN A 9 -6.55 14.09 -22.93
CA GLN A 9 -6.48 14.38 -21.50
C GLN A 9 -6.92 13.16 -20.70
N GLU A 10 -6.18 12.83 -19.64
CA GLU A 10 -6.61 11.83 -18.68
C GLU A 10 -7.93 12.25 -18.01
N THR A 11 -8.83 11.30 -17.77
CA THR A 11 -10.09 11.57 -17.08
C THR A 11 -9.78 12.07 -15.66
N PRO A 12 -10.31 13.23 -15.25
CA PRO A 12 -10.01 13.79 -13.94
C PRO A 12 -10.52 12.87 -12.83
N SER A 13 -9.64 12.56 -11.87
CA SER A 13 -9.99 11.77 -10.67
C SER A 13 -11.01 12.50 -9.79
N GLN A 14 -11.71 11.75 -8.95
CA GLN A 14 -12.61 12.24 -7.92
C GLN A 14 -12.46 11.39 -6.65
N THR A 15 -12.89 11.96 -5.52
CA THR A 15 -12.97 11.22 -4.26
C THR A 15 -13.77 9.93 -4.42
N ALA A 16 -13.24 8.84 -3.86
CA ALA A 16 -13.95 7.57 -3.78
C ALA A 16 -15.24 7.68 -2.91
N GLY A 17 -15.24 8.65 -1.99
CA GLY A 17 -16.39 8.96 -1.15
C GLY A 17 -16.55 7.98 0.03
N PRO A 18 -17.53 8.23 0.92
CA PRO A 18 -17.68 7.46 2.15
C PRO A 18 -18.21 6.03 1.93
N TYR A 19 -18.70 5.73 0.72
CA TYR A 19 -19.37 4.48 0.39
C TYR A 19 -18.62 3.64 -0.67
N VAL A 20 -17.32 3.92 -0.88
CA VAL A 20 -16.46 3.15 -1.80
C VAL A 20 -16.56 1.64 -1.60
N HIS A 21 -16.75 1.22 -0.34
CA HIS A 21 -16.91 -0.16 0.07
C HIS A 21 -18.06 -0.90 -0.64
N ILE A 22 -19.17 -0.22 -0.97
CA ILE A 22 -20.30 -0.86 -1.67
C ILE A 22 -19.86 -1.46 -3.01
N GLY A 23 -18.97 -0.77 -3.73
CA GLY A 23 -18.49 -1.23 -5.03
C GLY A 23 -17.21 -2.07 -4.97
N CYS A 24 -16.35 -1.82 -3.97
CA CYS A 24 -15.00 -2.37 -3.96
C CYS A 24 -14.77 -3.49 -2.94
N VAL A 25 -15.50 -3.47 -1.82
CA VAL A 25 -15.45 -4.47 -0.74
C VAL A 25 -16.87 -4.67 -0.14
N PRO A 26 -17.85 -5.21 -0.91
CA PRO A 26 -19.24 -5.32 -0.49
C PRO A 26 -19.47 -5.97 0.89
N THR A 27 -18.69 -7.00 1.24
CA THR A 27 -18.85 -7.67 2.54
C THR A 27 -18.55 -6.73 3.70
N PHE A 28 -17.56 -5.85 3.56
CA PHE A 28 -17.30 -4.79 4.53
C PHE A 28 -18.50 -3.86 4.69
N ALA A 29 -19.24 -3.58 3.62
CA ALA A 29 -20.47 -2.79 3.65
C ALA A 29 -21.70 -3.53 4.23
N GLY A 30 -21.56 -4.81 4.61
CA GLY A 30 -22.68 -5.66 5.04
C GLY A 30 -23.54 -6.16 3.88
N LEU A 31 -23.01 -6.12 2.66
CA LEU A 31 -23.67 -6.62 1.46
C LEU A 31 -23.09 -7.99 1.08
N GLU A 32 -23.73 -9.05 1.56
CA GLU A 32 -23.33 -10.43 1.30
C GLU A 32 -23.96 -10.96 0.00
N GLY A 33 -23.31 -11.95 -0.63
CA GLY A 33 -23.86 -12.69 -1.76
C GLY A 33 -23.83 -11.98 -3.12
N ILE A 34 -23.19 -10.80 -3.23
CA ILE A 34 -22.94 -10.14 -4.53
C ILE A 34 -21.86 -10.90 -5.32
N TYR A 35 -20.82 -11.34 -4.63
CA TYR A 35 -19.74 -12.19 -5.14
C TYR A 35 -19.57 -13.39 -4.20
N PRO A 36 -18.97 -14.52 -4.66
CA PRO A 36 -18.61 -15.62 -3.78
C PRO A 36 -17.68 -15.19 -2.64
N GLU A 37 -16.77 -14.27 -2.95
CA GLU A 37 -15.88 -13.58 -2.02
C GLU A 37 -15.53 -12.20 -2.59
N ASP A 38 -15.13 -11.27 -1.73
CA ASP A 38 -14.64 -9.97 -2.20
C ASP A 38 -13.32 -10.14 -2.94
N LEU A 39 -13.11 -9.28 -3.94
CA LEU A 39 -11.92 -9.36 -4.78
C LEU A 39 -10.66 -8.99 -3.99
N ALA A 40 -9.61 -9.80 -4.16
CA ALA A 40 -8.26 -9.52 -3.64
C ALA A 40 -8.20 -9.34 -2.11
N LEU A 41 -8.93 -10.18 -1.36
CA LEU A 41 -8.87 -10.21 0.10
C LEU A 41 -7.50 -10.62 0.66
N SER A 42 -6.67 -11.30 -0.15
CA SER A 42 -5.31 -11.69 0.21
C SER A 42 -4.38 -11.57 -1.00
N PRO A 43 -3.13 -11.07 -0.83
CA PRO A 43 -2.12 -11.03 -1.88
C PRO A 43 -1.39 -12.37 -2.05
N ILE A 44 -1.69 -13.35 -1.18
CA ILE A 44 -1.03 -14.65 -1.13
C ILE A 44 -2.04 -15.79 -0.92
N GLU A 45 -1.68 -16.97 -1.41
CA GLU A 45 -2.35 -18.23 -1.15
C GLU A 45 -1.53 -19.10 -0.19
N ASP A 46 -2.15 -20.13 0.38
CA ASP A 46 -1.45 -21.13 1.19
C ASP A 46 -0.32 -21.79 0.40
N GLY A 47 0.85 -21.89 1.04
CA GLY A 47 2.07 -22.42 0.43
C GLY A 47 2.92 -21.39 -0.33
N ALA A 48 2.57 -20.10 -0.29
CA ALA A 48 3.48 -19.03 -0.71
C ALA A 48 4.85 -19.12 -0.02
N LYS A 49 5.92 -18.99 -0.79
CA LYS A 49 7.29 -19.12 -0.31
C LYS A 49 7.77 -17.81 0.31
N GLY A 50 8.40 -17.91 1.47
CA GLY A 50 9.03 -16.78 2.16
C GLY A 50 8.53 -16.63 3.60
N GLU A 51 8.93 -15.54 4.25
CA GLU A 51 8.45 -15.19 5.58
C GLU A 51 7.04 -14.60 5.47
N ILE A 52 6.07 -15.24 6.11
CA ILE A 52 4.72 -14.68 6.23
C ILE A 52 4.74 -13.60 7.31
N ILE A 53 4.25 -12.41 6.96
CA ILE A 53 4.22 -11.24 7.82
C ILE A 53 2.81 -10.67 7.94
N GLU A 54 2.58 -9.95 9.04
CA GLU A 54 1.38 -9.18 9.30
C GLU A 54 1.77 -7.73 9.58
N ILE A 55 1.18 -6.81 8.83
CA ILE A 55 1.37 -5.37 8.98
C ILE A 55 0.06 -4.78 9.50
N THR A 56 0.10 -4.13 10.66
CA THR A 56 -1.07 -3.48 11.26
C THR A 56 -0.82 -1.98 11.45
N GLY A 57 -1.87 -1.18 11.37
CA GLY A 57 -1.75 0.26 11.58
C GLY A 57 -3.06 0.99 11.41
N GLN A 58 -3.01 2.32 11.50
CA GLN A 58 -4.18 3.19 11.30
C GLN A 58 -3.87 4.29 10.28
N VAL A 59 -4.91 4.83 9.67
CA VAL A 59 -4.82 6.03 8.83
C VAL A 59 -5.32 7.21 9.64
N PHE A 60 -4.50 8.24 9.83
CA PHE A 60 -4.81 9.42 10.63
C PHE A 60 -5.02 10.65 9.75
N ASP A 61 -6.07 11.42 10.04
CA ASP A 61 -6.27 12.75 9.45
C ASP A 61 -5.39 13.83 10.11
N GLY A 62 -5.44 15.06 9.60
CA GLY A 62 -4.66 16.19 10.12
C GLY A 62 -5.03 16.65 11.54
N THR A 63 -6.12 16.13 12.10
CA THR A 63 -6.52 16.36 13.50
C THR A 63 -6.13 15.21 14.42
N GLY A 64 -5.47 14.16 13.89
CA GLY A 64 -5.02 12.99 14.63
C GLY A 64 -6.10 11.95 14.86
N TRP A 65 -7.27 12.05 14.20
CA TRP A 65 -8.32 11.04 14.30
C TRP A 65 -8.06 9.89 13.32
N ALA A 66 -8.28 8.66 13.79
CA ALA A 66 -8.23 7.48 12.94
C ALA A 66 -9.43 7.47 11.97
N MET A 67 -9.12 7.40 10.68
CA MET A 67 -10.10 7.27 9.61
C MET A 67 -10.63 5.84 9.56
N ARG A 68 -11.96 5.72 9.56
CA ARG A 68 -12.69 4.45 9.55
C ARG A 68 -13.35 4.14 8.21
N ASP A 69 -13.17 5.02 7.23
CA ASP A 69 -13.69 4.92 5.86
C ASP A 69 -12.56 4.86 4.81
N ALA A 70 -11.32 4.66 5.25
CA ALA A 70 -10.17 4.48 4.36
C ALA A 70 -10.14 3.06 3.77
N MET A 71 -9.99 3.00 2.45
CA MET A 71 -9.70 1.79 1.70
C MET A 71 -8.29 1.91 1.11
N MET A 72 -7.55 0.82 1.17
CA MET A 72 -6.22 0.74 0.60
C MET A 72 -6.12 -0.43 -0.38
N GLU A 73 -5.25 -0.24 -1.36
CA GLU A 73 -4.79 -1.30 -2.25
C GLU A 73 -3.29 -1.43 -2.12
N SER A 74 -2.80 -2.65 -2.02
CA SER A 74 -1.37 -2.96 -1.99
C SER A 74 -0.95 -3.68 -3.27
N TRP A 75 0.29 -3.42 -3.67
CA TRP A 75 0.96 -4.12 -4.75
C TRP A 75 2.41 -4.43 -4.36
N GLN A 76 2.81 -5.70 -4.50
CA GLN A 76 4.15 -6.16 -4.14
C GLN A 76 4.69 -7.28 -5.04
N ALA A 77 5.99 -7.51 -4.93
CA ALA A 77 6.65 -8.70 -5.44
C ALA A 77 6.55 -9.87 -4.45
N ASP A 78 6.94 -11.06 -4.91
CA ASP A 78 7.15 -12.23 -4.05
C ASP A 78 8.44 -12.10 -3.20
N ALA A 79 8.72 -13.12 -2.37
CA ALA A 79 9.91 -13.16 -1.53
C ALA A 79 11.24 -13.20 -2.30
N ALA A 80 11.22 -13.54 -3.59
CA ALA A 80 12.38 -13.48 -4.48
C ALA A 80 12.53 -12.13 -5.19
N GLY A 81 11.63 -11.17 -4.94
CA GLY A 81 11.62 -9.86 -5.58
C GLY A 81 11.10 -9.90 -7.02
N ILE A 82 10.32 -10.92 -7.37
CA ILE A 82 9.74 -11.11 -8.71
C ILE A 82 8.25 -10.75 -8.66
N TYR A 83 7.80 -9.90 -9.58
CA TYR A 83 6.40 -9.51 -9.65
C TYR A 83 5.54 -10.60 -10.32
N PRO A 84 4.29 -10.79 -9.87
CA PRO A 84 3.33 -11.70 -10.48
C PRO A 84 3.22 -11.50 -12.00
N GLY A 85 3.13 -12.59 -12.75
CA GLY A 85 3.10 -12.58 -14.22
C GLY A 85 4.49 -12.52 -14.89
N THR A 86 5.58 -12.50 -14.12
CA THR A 86 6.96 -12.63 -14.62
C THR A 86 7.43 -14.09 -14.51
N ASP A 87 8.28 -14.54 -15.44
CA ASP A 87 8.91 -15.87 -15.36
C ASP A 87 9.67 -16.06 -14.05
N GLY A 88 9.35 -17.14 -13.34
CA GLY A 88 9.94 -17.47 -12.04
C GLY A 88 9.24 -16.87 -10.82
N ALA A 89 8.19 -16.05 -11.02
CA ALA A 89 7.35 -15.57 -9.93
C ALA A 89 6.68 -16.74 -9.20
N ASP A 90 6.52 -16.62 -7.88
CA ASP A 90 5.75 -17.57 -7.10
C ASP A 90 4.26 -17.54 -7.52
N PRO A 91 3.70 -18.64 -8.07
CA PRO A 91 2.30 -18.66 -8.47
C PRO A 91 1.31 -18.51 -7.30
N LYS A 92 1.78 -18.64 -6.04
CA LYS A 92 0.99 -18.44 -4.83
C LYS A 92 1.03 -17.01 -4.31
N VAL A 93 1.70 -16.10 -5.00
CA VAL A 93 1.73 -14.67 -4.67
C VAL A 93 1.07 -13.91 -5.82
N SER A 94 -0.18 -13.49 -5.60
CA SER A 94 -0.88 -12.60 -6.54
C SER A 94 -0.39 -11.16 -6.41
N GLY A 95 0.23 -10.80 -5.27
CA GLY A 95 0.84 -9.50 -4.98
C GLY A 95 -0.13 -8.34 -4.81
N PHE A 96 -1.40 -8.50 -5.21
CA PHE A 96 -2.45 -7.50 -5.11
C PHE A 96 -3.39 -7.82 -3.96
N CYS A 97 -3.65 -6.84 -3.10
CA CYS A 97 -4.65 -6.97 -2.05
C CYS A 97 -5.38 -5.65 -1.83
N ARG A 98 -6.70 -5.74 -1.66
CA ARG A 98 -7.57 -4.64 -1.25
C ARG A 98 -8.05 -4.87 0.18
N PHE A 99 -7.86 -3.88 1.03
CA PHE A 99 -8.18 -3.97 2.45
C PHE A 99 -8.65 -2.61 2.97
N THR A 100 -9.25 -2.63 4.16
CA THR A 100 -9.97 -1.47 4.71
C THR A 100 -9.58 -1.25 6.17
N ALA A 101 -9.71 -0.01 6.63
CA ALA A 101 -9.68 0.27 8.06
C ALA A 101 -10.96 -0.25 8.72
N ASP A 102 -10.82 -0.96 9.83
CA ASP A 102 -11.95 -1.47 10.60
C ASP A 102 -12.87 -0.34 11.07
N LYS A 103 -14.18 -0.56 11.00
CA LYS A 103 -15.21 0.47 11.24
C LYS A 103 -15.25 0.96 12.68
N GLU A 104 -14.85 0.12 13.63
CA GLU A 104 -14.94 0.44 15.06
C GLU A 104 -13.60 0.94 15.59
N THR A 105 -12.53 0.22 15.28
CA THR A 105 -11.20 0.43 15.83
C THR A 105 -10.33 1.35 14.94
N GLY A 106 -10.59 1.40 13.64
CA GLY A 106 -9.78 2.15 12.66
C GLY A 106 -8.46 1.47 12.29
N TYR A 107 -8.23 0.24 12.74
CA TYR A 107 -7.04 -0.53 12.36
C TYR A 107 -7.25 -1.22 11.02
N PHE A 108 -6.21 -1.24 10.19
CA PHE A 108 -6.10 -2.13 9.05
C PHE A 108 -5.11 -3.24 9.34
N THR A 109 -5.26 -4.36 8.64
CA THR A 109 -4.31 -5.48 8.66
C THR A 109 -4.03 -5.94 7.24
N LEU A 110 -2.75 -6.06 6.89
CA LEU A 110 -2.27 -6.71 5.67
C LEU A 110 -1.43 -7.93 6.06
N ARG A 111 -1.94 -9.12 5.76
CA ARG A 111 -1.20 -10.38 5.89
C ARG A 111 -0.66 -10.79 4.53
N THR A 112 0.65 -10.96 4.41
CA THR A 112 1.33 -11.22 3.14
C THR A 112 2.64 -11.96 3.36
N VAL A 113 3.41 -12.17 2.30
CA VAL A 113 4.81 -12.56 2.37
C VAL A 113 5.70 -11.32 2.35
N LYS A 114 6.79 -11.30 3.14
CA LYS A 114 7.78 -10.22 3.07
C LYS A 114 8.40 -10.21 1.66
N PRO A 115 8.26 -9.12 0.89
CA PRO A 115 8.77 -9.08 -0.49
C PRO A 115 10.30 -9.09 -0.49
N GLY A 116 10.90 -9.64 -1.55
CA GLY A 116 12.33 -9.51 -1.81
C GLY A 116 12.67 -8.14 -2.40
N ALA A 117 13.96 -7.82 -2.44
CA ALA A 117 14.46 -6.65 -3.15
C ALA A 117 14.19 -6.77 -4.66
N THR A 118 13.69 -5.71 -5.29
CA THR A 118 13.26 -5.75 -6.70
C THR A 118 14.23 -5.02 -7.62
N LYS A 119 14.36 -5.50 -8.86
CA LYS A 119 15.15 -4.82 -9.90
C LYS A 119 14.33 -3.68 -10.49
N GLY A 120 14.78 -2.45 -10.28
CA GLY A 120 14.25 -1.23 -10.87
C GLY A 120 14.82 -0.92 -12.26
N ARG A 121 14.38 0.22 -12.82
CA ARG A 121 14.90 0.75 -14.08
C ARG A 121 16.40 0.99 -14.00
N GLY A 122 17.11 0.73 -15.10
CA GLY A 122 18.56 0.97 -15.19
C GLY A 122 19.41 0.02 -14.33
N GLY A 123 18.86 -1.10 -13.86
CA GLY A 123 19.59 -2.08 -13.05
C GLY A 123 19.76 -1.70 -11.58
N MET A 124 19.16 -0.59 -11.14
CA MET A 124 19.11 -0.22 -9.71
C MET A 124 18.28 -1.24 -8.94
N VAL A 125 18.70 -1.56 -7.72
CA VAL A 125 17.95 -2.45 -6.82
C VAL A 125 17.15 -1.59 -5.85
N GLN A 126 15.86 -1.89 -5.71
CA GLN A 126 14.99 -1.28 -4.70
C GLN A 126 14.96 -2.19 -3.48
N ALA A 127 15.00 -1.60 -2.28
CA ALA A 127 14.88 -2.36 -1.04
C ALA A 127 13.50 -3.04 -0.97
N PRO A 128 13.34 -4.12 -0.18
CA PRO A 128 12.04 -4.74 0.08
C PRO A 128 10.97 -3.70 0.41
N HIS A 129 9.91 -3.65 -0.41
CA HIS A 129 8.83 -2.69 -0.20
C HIS A 129 7.48 -3.18 -0.73
N ILE A 130 6.42 -2.61 -0.18
CA ILE A 130 5.03 -2.77 -0.64
C ILE A 130 4.54 -1.40 -1.10
N SER A 131 4.02 -1.30 -2.32
CA SER A 131 3.36 -0.07 -2.79
C SER A 131 1.94 -0.04 -2.26
N VAL A 132 1.48 1.10 -1.78
CA VAL A 132 0.14 1.26 -1.19
C VAL A 132 -0.54 2.48 -1.81
N TRP A 133 -1.73 2.26 -2.34
CA TRP A 133 -2.64 3.30 -2.78
C TRP A 133 -3.76 3.49 -1.76
N ILE A 134 -4.05 4.73 -1.37
CA ILE A 134 -5.03 5.07 -0.34
C ILE A 134 -6.13 5.97 -0.91
N VAL A 135 -7.38 5.60 -0.64
CA VAL A 135 -8.55 6.44 -0.88
C VAL A 135 -9.48 6.46 0.32
N ALA A 136 -10.15 7.60 0.49
CA ALA A 136 -11.17 7.81 1.49
C ALA A 136 -12.03 9.00 1.05
N ARG A 137 -13.11 9.28 1.79
CA ARG A 137 -13.82 10.55 1.65
C ARG A 137 -12.86 11.71 1.93
N GLY A 138 -12.82 12.68 1.02
CA GLY A 138 -11.98 13.88 1.15
C GLY A 138 -10.63 13.79 0.44
N ILE A 139 -10.26 12.61 -0.08
CA ILE A 139 -9.07 12.42 -0.91
C ILE A 139 -9.49 12.51 -2.38
N ASN A 140 -9.21 13.63 -3.05
CA ASN A 140 -9.67 13.89 -4.42
C ASN A 140 -8.96 13.05 -5.49
N ILE A 141 -7.71 12.71 -5.25
CA ILE A 141 -6.89 11.82 -6.05
C ILE A 141 -6.20 10.87 -5.09
N GLY A 142 -6.26 9.57 -5.36
CA GLY A 142 -5.75 8.58 -4.42
C GLY A 142 -4.24 8.74 -4.19
N LEU A 143 -3.83 8.59 -2.92
CA LEU A 143 -2.47 8.86 -2.49
C LEU A 143 -1.63 7.59 -2.64
N GLN A 144 -0.42 7.74 -3.18
CA GLN A 144 0.53 6.64 -3.32
C GLN A 144 1.62 6.74 -2.25
N THR A 145 1.94 5.65 -1.57
CA THR A 145 3.07 5.56 -0.65
C THR A 145 3.73 4.18 -0.75
N ARG A 146 4.78 3.95 0.04
CA ARG A 146 5.47 2.66 0.15
C ARG A 146 5.72 2.29 1.60
N ILE A 147 5.58 1.00 1.89
CA ILE A 147 6.00 0.41 3.16
C ILE A 147 7.36 -0.25 2.94
N TYR A 148 8.38 0.18 3.67
CA TYR A 148 9.68 -0.46 3.80
C TYR A 148 9.79 -1.10 5.20
N PHE A 149 10.81 -1.91 5.44
CA PHE A 149 10.92 -2.70 6.69
C PHE A 149 12.14 -2.27 7.50
N GLU A 150 11.99 -2.11 8.81
CA GLU A 150 13.07 -1.62 9.66
C GLU A 150 14.27 -2.57 9.81
N ASP A 151 14.06 -3.86 9.55
CA ASP A 151 15.07 -4.91 9.66
C ASP A 151 15.76 -5.21 8.31
N GLU A 152 15.58 -4.34 7.32
CA GLU A 152 16.24 -4.40 6.00
C GLU A 152 17.26 -3.27 5.81
N ASP A 153 18.27 -3.51 4.97
CA ASP A 153 19.15 -2.42 4.52
C ASP A 153 18.47 -1.59 3.44
N ASN A 154 17.89 -0.47 3.89
CA ASN A 154 17.17 0.48 3.04
C ASN A 154 18.09 1.58 2.45
N SER A 155 19.38 1.62 2.83
CA SER A 155 20.25 2.77 2.57
C SER A 155 20.55 3.01 1.08
N ALA A 156 20.58 1.94 0.28
CA ALA A 156 20.85 1.98 -1.15
C ALA A 156 19.60 2.25 -2.01
N ASP A 157 18.39 2.31 -1.41
CA ASP A 157 17.15 2.40 -2.17
C ASP A 157 17.07 3.72 -2.97
N PRO A 158 16.84 3.66 -4.30
CA PRO A 158 16.88 4.83 -5.17
C PRO A 158 15.68 5.76 -5.01
N LEU A 159 14.57 5.31 -4.40
CA LEU A 159 13.44 6.18 -4.09
C LEU A 159 13.67 6.86 -2.74
N LEU A 160 14.08 6.11 -1.72
CA LEU A 160 14.38 6.68 -0.41
C LEU A 160 15.49 7.72 -0.51
N ASN A 161 16.48 7.52 -1.37
CA ASN A 161 17.57 8.48 -1.61
C ASN A 161 17.14 9.76 -2.34
N ARG A 162 15.93 9.82 -2.92
CA ARG A 162 15.37 11.04 -3.52
C ARG A 162 14.62 11.94 -2.55
N ILE A 163 14.29 11.47 -1.35
CA ILE A 163 13.54 12.26 -0.38
C ILE A 163 14.51 13.25 0.30
N GLU A 164 14.52 14.52 -0.07
CA GLU A 164 15.53 15.47 0.45
C GLU A 164 15.51 15.60 1.98
N GLN A 165 14.32 15.63 2.58
CA GLN A 165 14.14 15.70 4.03
C GLN A 165 14.35 14.32 4.65
N ARG A 166 15.59 14.00 5.03
CA ARG A 166 15.99 12.68 5.56
C ARG A 166 15.12 12.14 6.71
N PRO A 167 14.71 12.94 7.70
CA PRO A 167 13.81 12.44 8.75
C PRO A 167 12.46 11.94 8.24
N ARG A 168 11.99 12.37 7.05
CA ARG A 168 10.74 11.89 6.48
C ARG A 168 10.82 10.44 5.96
N VAL A 169 12.02 9.89 5.75
CA VAL A 169 12.18 8.47 5.38
C VAL A 169 11.59 7.57 6.44
N ASP A 170 11.75 7.92 7.71
CA ASP A 170 11.25 7.13 8.83
C ASP A 170 9.72 6.95 8.78
N THR A 171 9.00 7.82 8.09
CA THR A 171 7.54 7.71 7.89
C THR A 171 7.14 6.63 6.88
N LEU A 172 8.10 6.06 6.15
CA LEU A 172 7.92 4.95 5.22
C LEU A 172 8.40 3.61 5.79
N ILE A 173 9.00 3.59 6.99
CA ILE A 173 9.59 2.40 7.59
C ILE A 173 8.60 1.77 8.59
N ALA A 174 8.11 0.57 8.28
CA ALA A 174 7.33 -0.23 9.21
C ALA A 174 8.21 -0.77 10.35
N ARG A 175 7.71 -0.61 11.59
CA ARG A 175 8.41 -1.00 12.81
C ARG A 175 8.07 -2.43 13.19
N LYS A 176 9.08 -3.28 13.42
CA LYS A 176 8.91 -4.67 13.83
C LYS A 176 8.45 -4.69 15.29
N THR A 177 7.31 -5.32 15.53
CA THR A 177 6.70 -5.42 16.86
C THR A 177 6.88 -6.81 17.46
N ALA A 178 7.04 -7.82 16.61
CA ALA A 178 7.41 -9.19 16.96
C ALA A 178 7.96 -9.91 15.71
N GLU A 179 8.34 -11.18 15.86
CA GLU A 179 8.64 -12.04 14.71
C GLU A 179 7.44 -12.10 13.75
N GLY A 180 7.68 -11.80 12.46
CA GLY A 180 6.63 -11.73 11.44
C GLY A 180 5.59 -10.61 11.63
N LYS A 181 5.78 -9.65 12.54
CA LYS A 181 4.78 -8.60 12.80
C LYS A 181 5.37 -7.20 12.72
N TYR A 182 4.67 -6.31 12.03
CA TYR A 182 5.07 -4.92 11.83
C TYR A 182 3.91 -3.96 12.10
N SER A 183 4.26 -2.76 12.56
CA SER A 183 3.37 -1.62 12.71
C SER A 183 3.71 -0.54 11.69
N PHE A 184 2.70 -0.02 10.99
CA PHE A 184 2.84 1.05 10.01
C PHE A 184 1.63 1.97 10.01
N ASP A 185 1.77 3.15 10.62
CA ASP A 185 0.74 4.18 10.61
C ASP A 185 0.89 5.11 9.41
N ILE A 186 -0.25 5.49 8.82
CA ILE A 186 -0.31 6.47 7.73
C ILE A 186 -0.86 7.77 8.29
N ARG A 187 -0.12 8.87 8.18
CA ARG A 187 -0.55 10.20 8.60
C ARG A 187 -0.73 11.07 7.37
N LEU A 188 -1.98 11.45 7.07
CA LEU A 188 -2.31 12.20 5.85
C LEU A 188 -1.85 13.66 5.89
N GLN A 189 -1.69 14.23 7.08
CA GLN A 189 -1.30 15.63 7.26
C GLN A 189 -0.70 15.83 8.66
N GLY A 190 0.20 16.81 8.79
CA GLY A 190 0.66 17.33 10.08
C GLY A 190 2.01 16.78 10.53
N GLU A 191 2.22 16.68 11.83
CA GLU A 191 3.46 16.15 12.39
C GLU A 191 3.61 14.65 12.04
N GLY A 192 4.77 14.29 11.48
CA GLY A 192 5.02 12.92 11.02
C GLY A 192 4.24 12.54 9.76
N GLU A 193 3.78 13.52 8.96
CA GLU A 193 3.09 13.27 7.69
C GLU A 193 3.88 12.27 6.80
N THR A 194 3.19 11.18 6.45
CA THR A 194 3.73 10.12 5.59
C THR A 194 4.16 10.69 4.25
N VAL A 195 5.29 10.24 3.73
CA VAL A 195 5.71 10.62 2.38
C VAL A 195 4.75 9.99 1.37
N PHE A 196 4.16 10.83 0.52
CA PHE A 196 3.37 10.42 -0.64
C PHE A 196 4.14 10.68 -1.94
N LEU A 197 3.88 9.87 -2.95
CA LEU A 197 4.62 9.80 -4.20
C LEU A 197 3.73 10.22 -5.37
N ASP A 198 4.35 10.87 -6.34
CA ASP A 198 3.80 11.08 -7.68
C ASP A 198 4.67 10.27 -8.65
N ILE A 199 4.08 9.32 -9.37
CA ILE A 199 4.79 8.23 -10.09
C ILE A 199 4.31 8.04 -11.53
#